data_AF-A0A078KSP0-F1
#
_entry.id   AF-A0A078KSP0-F1
#
_cell.length_a   1.000
_cell.length_b   1.000
_cell.length_c   1.000
_cell.angle_alpha   90.00
_cell.angle_beta   90.00
_cell.angle_gamma   90.00
#
_symmetry.space_group_name_H-M   'P 1'
#
loop_
_entity.id
_entity.type
_entity.pdbx_description
1 polymer ?
#
loop_
_entity_poly.entity_id
_entity_poly.type
_entity_poly.pdbx_seq_one_letter_code
_entity_poly.pdbx_strand_id
1 'polypeptide(L)'
;MRHFAFLDVDDTLLYNSSDINQALLDSLRAQGVTDVYFFTNMDIKDVSYYGRELVPTSRYEIIKRMEAQGFTVHGVITSADPGYYDENGQVKPIGSAFNELYLPLMERVRAREQGSLDLQHYSSNSEDLFDYLQNSLRWKLASGIASARCEHPFIHTETLTELPNLALINRANGKEEVALDSDSLRSFLNDPEQIAKYAVSNGSGSDKQIKVKGAVPTDNKGLMMQQAIGELVARYGQIAITYFDDRKVHIDGAIAAAEPYTRAGLVSLSTCLMSRDFAVSQGANMRAQYEQAIAQNVGLVTNVNELSEALENVDNTFIFSSTRRHYLATIKDNLNYATSTQMLKLASLAMKGSRAFDESVSAKTAFKCLQIAYLKANSKQEKLAAVNALKGFLQVHSYLEVNATRNEDEKVAELLTSLRGVARSEITESPHARRLAGRMQLLINFNLNYLEEGSKEHERQFAELMFWIDHIEQADNHSNIATGEKVEQESVYSSASTSSSSVPVSSSSSSSSSAPASPSSSSSSSSSSSMVTSSSSSSSSSSSYSNAAVISRIGLNSVTTVAFEDDEVEIELSQSL
;
A
#
# COMPACT_ATOMS: atom_id res chain seq x y z
N MET A 1 -5.83 0.99 -14.74
CA MET A 1 -4.78 0.76 -13.72
C MET A 1 -4.02 2.06 -13.54
N ARG A 2 -3.64 2.45 -12.32
CA ARG A 2 -2.80 3.64 -12.05
C ARG A 2 -1.39 3.21 -11.65
N HIS A 3 -0.37 3.91 -12.13
CA HIS A 3 1.04 3.60 -11.89
C HIS A 3 1.65 4.65 -10.97
N PHE A 4 2.21 4.21 -9.84
CA PHE A 4 2.94 5.05 -8.89
C PHE A 4 4.43 4.70 -8.88
N ALA A 5 5.29 5.70 -8.70
CA ALA A 5 6.67 5.50 -8.30
C ALA A 5 6.82 5.65 -6.78
N PHE A 6 7.37 4.64 -6.10
CA PHE A 6 7.71 4.68 -4.68
C PHE A 6 9.22 4.90 -4.58
N LEU A 7 9.63 6.03 -3.99
CA LEU A 7 11.03 6.42 -3.91
C LEU A 7 11.47 6.45 -2.44
N ASP A 8 12.49 5.69 -2.04
CA ASP A 8 13.23 6.11 -0.84
C ASP A 8 13.95 7.44 -1.12
N VAL A 9 14.29 8.16 -0.06
CA VAL A 9 14.89 9.49 -0.15
C VAL A 9 16.41 9.40 -0.04
N ASP A 10 16.93 8.93 1.10
CA ASP A 10 18.38 8.89 1.34
C ASP A 10 19.07 7.81 0.48
N ASP A 11 20.28 8.09 -0.03
CA ASP A 11 21.10 7.22 -0.89
C ASP A 11 20.37 6.67 -2.16
N THR A 12 19.20 7.24 -2.51
CA THR A 12 18.30 6.80 -3.59
C THR A 12 17.84 7.97 -4.47
N LEU A 13 17.24 8.99 -3.86
CA LEU A 13 16.78 10.21 -4.53
C LEU A 13 17.63 11.43 -4.14
N LEU A 14 18.12 11.48 -2.90
CA LEU A 14 19.02 12.48 -2.35
C LEU A 14 20.36 11.82 -1.97
N TYR A 15 21.44 12.36 -2.51
CA TYR A 15 22.82 11.99 -2.18
C TYR A 15 23.55 13.22 -1.60
N ASN A 16 24.67 13.01 -0.91
CA ASN A 16 25.61 14.07 -0.49
C ASN A 16 24.94 15.28 0.23
N SER A 17 23.86 15.06 0.97
CA SER A 17 22.96 16.09 1.56
C SER A 17 22.19 17.00 0.58
N SER A 18 22.62 17.20 -0.68
CA SER A 18 22.00 18.14 -1.62
C SER A 18 21.66 17.60 -3.01
N ASP A 19 22.27 16.49 -3.42
CA ASP A 19 22.37 16.09 -4.82
C ASP A 19 21.19 15.20 -5.20
N ILE A 20 20.28 15.74 -6.01
CA ILE A 20 19.09 15.03 -6.47
C ILE A 20 19.45 14.07 -7.61
N ASN A 21 18.89 12.86 -7.58
CA ASN A 21 19.01 11.85 -8.62
C ASN A 21 18.26 12.25 -9.90
N GLN A 22 18.80 13.20 -10.66
CA GLN A 22 18.15 13.71 -11.86
C GLN A 22 18.02 12.63 -12.94
N ALA A 23 18.96 11.68 -13.02
CA ALA A 23 18.84 10.51 -13.89
C ALA A 23 17.55 9.71 -13.65
N LEU A 24 17.20 9.43 -12.39
CA LEU A 24 15.96 8.75 -12.01
C LEU A 24 14.72 9.56 -12.39
N LEU A 25 14.72 10.86 -12.07
CA LEU A 25 13.60 11.74 -12.38
C LEU A 25 13.38 11.90 -13.89
N ASP A 26 14.45 11.99 -14.68
CA ASP A 26 14.35 12.08 -16.13
C ASP A 26 13.85 10.77 -16.75
N SER A 27 14.30 9.60 -16.28
CA SER A 27 13.78 8.29 -16.74
C SER A 27 12.29 8.09 -16.37
N LEU A 28 11.84 8.55 -15.20
CA LEU A 28 10.42 8.54 -14.80
C LEU A 28 9.58 9.45 -15.70
N ARG A 29 10.01 10.72 -15.89
CA ARG A 29 9.31 11.69 -16.74
C ARG A 29 9.27 11.25 -18.21
N ALA A 30 10.34 10.65 -18.72
CA ALA A 30 10.42 10.15 -20.10
C ALA A 30 9.40 9.04 -20.41
N GLN A 31 8.98 8.28 -19.39
CA GLN A 31 7.92 7.26 -19.52
C GLN A 31 6.54 7.74 -19.00
N GLY A 32 6.39 9.03 -18.70
CA GLY A 32 5.13 9.63 -18.26
C GLY A 32 4.73 9.32 -16.80
N VAL A 33 5.63 8.74 -15.99
CA VAL A 33 5.34 8.38 -14.60
C VAL A 33 5.62 9.58 -13.69
N THR A 34 4.57 10.36 -13.42
CA THR A 34 4.65 11.58 -12.59
C THR A 34 4.00 11.44 -11.21
N ASP A 35 3.21 10.39 -10.97
CA ASP A 35 2.60 10.07 -9.69
C ASP A 35 3.63 9.42 -8.74
N VAL A 36 4.00 10.13 -7.67
CA VAL A 36 5.08 9.74 -6.75
C VAL A 36 4.59 9.64 -5.30
N TYR A 37 5.09 8.64 -4.57
CA TYR A 37 5.15 8.64 -3.11
C TYR A 37 6.60 8.59 -2.66
N PHE A 38 6.96 9.36 -1.64
CA PHE A 38 8.21 9.10 -0.91
C PHE A 38 7.96 7.98 0.10
N PHE A 39 8.95 7.12 0.30
CA PHE A 39 8.79 5.84 0.99
C PHE A 39 10.02 5.57 1.86
N THR A 40 10.10 6.27 2.99
CA THR A 40 11.38 6.57 3.64
C THR A 40 11.37 6.36 5.16
N ASN A 41 12.51 5.93 5.71
CA ASN A 41 12.70 5.66 7.14
C ASN A 41 12.97 6.95 7.95
N MET A 42 12.38 8.07 7.54
CA MET A 42 12.60 9.36 8.19
C MET A 42 11.93 9.45 9.57
N ASP A 43 12.39 10.42 10.36
CA ASP A 43 11.67 10.93 11.52
C ASP A 43 11.57 12.47 11.47
N ILE A 44 11.12 13.07 12.57
CA ILE A 44 10.90 14.52 12.66
C ILE A 44 12.20 15.36 12.71
N LYS A 45 13.39 14.74 12.80
CA LYS A 45 14.64 15.48 13.06
C LYS A 45 14.98 16.56 12.01
N ASP A 46 14.56 16.43 10.75
CA ASP A 46 14.76 17.47 9.72
C ASP A 46 14.33 18.86 10.22
N VAL A 47 13.21 18.94 10.95
CA VAL A 47 12.67 20.19 11.52
C VAL A 47 13.69 20.85 12.46
N SER A 48 14.33 20.04 13.31
CA SER A 48 15.32 20.52 14.29
C SER A 48 16.66 20.93 13.66
N TYR A 49 16.87 20.64 12.38
CA TYR A 49 18.09 20.93 11.65
C TYR A 49 17.87 21.82 10.41
N TYR A 50 16.63 22.26 10.14
CA TYR A 50 16.29 23.08 9.00
C TYR A 50 17.15 24.35 8.93
N GLY A 51 17.64 24.70 7.73
CA GLY A 51 18.49 25.86 7.51
C GLY A 51 19.93 25.77 8.06
N ARG A 52 20.36 24.66 8.67
CA ARG A 52 21.78 24.46 9.02
C ARG A 52 22.60 24.09 7.78
N GLU A 53 23.81 24.62 7.70
CA GLU A 53 24.81 24.17 6.74
C GLU A 53 25.18 22.69 6.96
N LEU A 54 25.58 22.00 5.89
CA LEU A 54 26.00 20.59 5.86
C LEU A 54 24.92 19.53 6.20
N VAL A 55 23.70 19.94 6.55
CA VAL A 55 22.56 19.05 6.84
C VAL A 55 21.86 18.61 5.54
N PRO A 56 21.33 17.37 5.44
CA PRO A 56 20.49 16.94 4.33
C PRO A 56 19.31 17.87 4.02
N THR A 57 19.04 18.05 2.73
CA THR A 57 17.87 18.77 2.23
C THR A 57 16.61 18.11 2.79
N SER A 58 15.80 18.86 3.54
CA SER A 58 14.61 18.31 4.19
C SER A 58 13.61 17.79 3.17
N ARG A 59 12.82 16.75 3.53
CA ARG A 59 11.84 16.14 2.61
C ARG A 59 10.88 17.18 2.01
N TYR A 60 10.52 18.21 2.78
CA TYR A 60 9.74 19.35 2.32
C TYR A 60 10.33 20.04 1.08
N GLU A 61 11.62 20.41 1.11
CA GLU A 61 12.26 21.10 -0.01
C GLU A 61 12.47 20.16 -1.22
N ILE A 62 12.66 18.85 -0.99
CA ILE A 62 12.71 17.85 -2.07
C ILE A 62 11.34 17.75 -2.76
N ILE A 63 10.24 17.69 -2.01
CA ILE A 63 8.87 17.71 -2.54
C ILE A 63 8.67 18.96 -3.42
N LYS A 64 8.96 20.16 -2.90
CA LYS A 64 8.78 21.41 -3.65
C LYS A 64 9.66 21.46 -4.93
N ARG A 65 10.88 20.90 -4.90
CA ARG A 65 11.72 20.75 -6.10
C ARG A 65 11.14 19.77 -7.11
N MET A 66 10.48 18.69 -6.68
CA MET A 66 9.85 17.71 -7.56
C MET A 66 8.51 18.19 -8.15
N GLU A 67 7.68 18.87 -7.36
CA GLU A 67 6.46 19.55 -7.84
C GLU A 67 6.80 20.57 -8.93
N ALA A 68 7.82 21.42 -8.70
CA ALA A 68 8.34 22.36 -9.70
C ALA A 68 8.93 21.68 -10.95
N GLN A 69 9.28 20.40 -10.86
CA GLN A 69 9.75 19.55 -11.97
C GLN A 69 8.63 18.75 -12.67
N GLY A 70 7.36 18.97 -12.30
CA GLY A 70 6.18 18.36 -12.93
C GLY A 70 5.72 17.04 -12.33
N PHE A 71 6.21 16.67 -11.13
CA PHE A 71 5.74 15.49 -10.41
C PHE A 71 4.55 15.82 -9.49
N THR A 72 3.64 14.86 -9.31
CA THR A 72 2.61 14.88 -8.26
C THR A 72 3.09 14.00 -7.12
N VAL A 73 3.64 14.61 -6.06
CA VAL A 73 3.99 13.87 -4.84
C VAL A 73 2.74 13.75 -3.96
N HIS A 74 2.17 12.56 -3.85
CA HIS A 74 0.91 12.29 -3.15
C HIS A 74 1.06 12.26 -1.62
N GLY A 75 2.29 12.09 -1.12
CA GLY A 75 2.61 12.07 0.30
C GLY A 75 3.96 11.41 0.57
N VAL A 76 4.32 11.38 1.86
CA VAL A 76 5.52 10.71 2.37
C VAL A 76 5.09 9.60 3.32
N ILE A 77 5.29 8.35 2.91
CA ILE A 77 5.01 7.15 3.70
C ILE A 77 6.25 6.85 4.54
N THR A 78 6.03 6.59 5.82
CA THR A 78 7.07 6.55 6.86
C THR A 78 6.97 5.30 7.73
N SER A 79 8.04 5.00 8.46
CA SER A 79 8.07 3.92 9.45
C SER A 79 7.15 4.14 10.66
N ALA A 80 6.52 5.32 10.79
CA ALA A 80 5.50 5.58 11.80
C ALA A 80 4.08 5.21 11.33
N ASP A 81 3.76 5.32 10.04
CA ASP A 81 2.38 5.11 9.54
C ASP A 81 1.77 3.73 9.88
N PRO A 82 2.53 2.61 9.93
CA PRO A 82 1.97 1.31 10.35
C PRO A 82 1.64 1.18 11.84
N GLY A 83 2.04 2.16 12.66
CA GLY A 83 1.71 2.24 14.08
C GLY A 83 1.08 3.59 14.48
N TYR A 84 0.65 4.40 13.51
CA TYR A 84 0.04 5.70 13.77
C TYR A 84 -1.49 5.57 13.82
N TYR A 85 -2.03 5.51 15.04
CA TYR A 85 -3.46 5.28 15.29
C TYR A 85 -4.24 6.59 15.49
N ASP A 86 -5.55 6.53 15.27
CA ASP A 86 -6.51 7.55 15.69
C ASP A 86 -7.07 7.29 17.09
N GLU A 87 -7.98 8.15 17.54
CA GLU A 87 -8.67 8.04 18.83
C GLU A 87 -9.64 6.83 18.94
N ASN A 88 -9.95 6.19 17.81
CA ASN A 88 -10.82 5.02 17.68
C ASN A 88 -10.03 3.72 17.46
N GLY A 89 -8.71 3.73 17.70
CA GLY A 89 -7.86 2.55 17.56
C GLY A 89 -7.63 2.11 16.12
N GLN A 90 -7.97 2.93 15.12
CA GLN A 90 -7.76 2.63 13.70
C GLN A 90 -6.39 3.09 13.25
N VAL A 91 -5.68 2.27 12.46
CA VAL A 91 -4.45 2.72 11.78
C VAL A 91 -4.84 3.80 10.76
N LYS A 92 -4.19 4.96 10.84
CA LYS A 92 -4.47 6.11 9.98
C LYS A 92 -4.03 5.87 8.52
N PRO A 93 -4.54 6.68 7.57
CA PRO A 93 -4.10 6.65 6.17
C PRO A 93 -2.59 6.83 5.99
N ILE A 94 -2.06 6.34 4.89
CA ILE A 94 -0.62 6.42 4.59
C ILE A 94 -0.12 7.86 4.46
N GLY A 95 0.96 8.15 5.17
CA GLY A 95 1.54 9.49 5.27
C GLY A 95 0.81 10.43 6.24
N SER A 96 -0.18 9.96 7.00
CA SER A 96 -0.76 10.75 8.11
C SER A 96 0.29 11.13 9.15
N ALA A 97 1.30 10.29 9.41
CA ALA A 97 2.38 10.66 10.33
C ALA A 97 3.15 11.88 9.82
N PHE A 98 3.52 11.92 8.54
CA PHE A 98 4.16 13.09 7.93
C PHE A 98 3.22 14.31 7.90
N ASN A 99 1.98 14.14 7.45
CA ASN A 99 1.02 15.22 7.25
C ASN A 99 0.55 15.87 8.57
N GLU A 100 0.47 15.12 9.67
CA GLU A 100 0.02 15.63 10.97
C GLU A 100 1.18 16.03 11.91
N LEU A 101 2.29 15.27 11.93
CA LEU A 101 3.37 15.45 12.91
C LEU A 101 4.53 16.32 12.39
N TYR A 102 4.84 16.25 11.09
CA TYR A 102 6.00 16.92 10.49
C TYR A 102 5.61 18.18 9.74
N LEU A 103 4.67 18.07 8.78
CA LEU A 103 4.44 19.10 7.76
C LEU A 103 4.02 20.47 8.35
N PRO A 104 3.03 20.56 9.26
CA PRO A 104 2.59 21.86 9.76
C PRO A 104 3.69 22.58 10.56
N LEU A 105 4.48 21.82 11.33
CA LEU A 105 5.59 22.35 12.12
C LEU A 105 6.75 22.81 11.22
N MET A 106 7.12 22.02 10.20
CA MET A 106 8.13 22.39 9.21
C MET A 106 7.75 23.70 8.51
N GLU A 107 6.49 23.87 8.11
CA GLU A 107 6.03 25.09 7.45
C GLU A 107 6.06 26.32 8.38
N ARG A 108 5.72 26.19 9.67
CA ARG A 108 5.87 27.29 10.64
C ARG A 108 7.33 27.67 10.90
N VAL A 109 8.21 26.69 11.12
CA VAL A 109 9.64 26.92 11.35
C VAL A 109 10.28 27.62 10.14
N ARG A 110 9.95 27.17 8.94
CA ARG A 110 10.35 27.80 7.67
C ARG A 110 9.83 29.24 7.55
N ALA A 111 8.54 29.47 7.79
CA ALA A 111 7.89 30.77 7.65
C ALA A 111 8.36 31.81 8.71
N ARG A 112 8.99 31.36 9.80
CA ARG A 112 9.56 32.25 10.84
C ARG A 112 11.00 32.69 10.53
N GLU A 113 11.65 32.13 9.50
CA GLU A 113 13.05 32.39 9.08
C GLU A 113 14.12 32.20 10.19
N GLN A 114 13.76 31.60 11.33
CA GLN A 114 14.65 31.43 12.50
C GLN A 114 15.73 30.34 12.30
N GLY A 115 15.75 29.67 11.16
CA GLY A 115 16.59 28.49 10.91
C GLY A 115 16.14 27.30 11.75
N SER A 116 17.09 26.66 12.41
CA SER A 116 16.87 25.40 13.13
C SER A 116 16.36 25.60 14.55
N LEU A 117 15.51 24.68 15.03
CA LEU A 117 15.14 24.64 16.45
C LEU A 117 16.36 24.40 17.36
N ASP A 118 16.51 25.27 18.35
CA ASP A 118 17.47 25.12 19.44
C ASP A 118 16.89 24.20 20.52
N LEU A 119 17.13 22.90 20.35
CA LEU A 119 16.81 21.88 21.35
C LEU A 119 17.83 21.80 22.50
N GLN A 120 18.88 22.64 22.49
CA GLN A 120 19.95 22.58 23.49
C GLN A 120 19.75 23.61 24.60
N HIS A 121 19.40 24.86 24.26
CA HIS A 121 19.12 25.94 25.21
C HIS A 121 17.66 26.41 25.19
N TYR A 122 16.81 25.83 24.34
CA TYR A 122 15.38 26.15 24.21
C TYR A 122 15.11 27.64 23.92
N SER A 123 16.02 28.29 23.17
CA SER A 123 15.92 29.72 22.81
C SER A 123 15.06 30.00 21.57
N SER A 124 14.64 28.97 20.84
CA SER A 124 13.60 29.08 19.79
C SER A 124 12.22 29.35 20.41
N ASN A 125 11.23 29.65 19.57
CA ASN A 125 9.86 29.86 20.02
C ASN A 125 9.28 28.64 20.78
N SER A 126 8.69 28.86 21.96
CA SER A 126 8.24 27.79 22.88
C SER A 126 7.05 26.97 22.36
N GLU A 127 6.26 27.48 21.41
CA GLU A 127 5.17 26.74 20.74
C GLU A 127 5.74 25.72 19.73
N ASP A 128 6.72 26.11 18.91
CA ASP A 128 7.37 25.18 17.98
C ASP A 128 8.25 24.14 18.72
N LEU A 129 8.86 24.53 19.85
CA LEU A 129 9.58 23.59 20.72
C LEU A 129 8.63 22.58 21.40
N PHE A 130 7.46 23.05 21.86
CA PHE A 130 6.43 22.18 22.43
C PHE A 130 5.93 21.16 21.40
N ASP A 131 5.51 21.64 20.22
CA ASP A 131 5.00 20.80 19.15
C ASP A 131 6.07 19.84 18.64
N TYR A 132 7.34 20.27 18.52
CA TYR A 132 8.44 19.38 18.14
C TYR A 132 8.60 18.22 19.11
N LEU A 133 8.63 18.49 20.42
CA LEU A 133 8.85 17.47 21.44
C LEU A 133 7.67 16.50 21.52
N GLN A 134 6.43 17.01 21.48
CA GLN A 134 5.21 16.19 21.47
C GLN A 134 5.08 15.35 20.19
N ASN A 135 5.32 15.93 19.01
CA ASN A 135 5.24 15.19 17.75
C ASN A 135 6.40 14.19 17.61
N SER A 136 7.59 14.49 18.16
CA SER A 136 8.70 13.54 18.26
C SER A 136 8.37 12.36 19.19
N LEU A 137 7.61 12.59 20.27
CA LEU A 137 7.12 11.52 21.14
C LEU A 137 6.11 10.63 20.40
N ARG A 138 5.10 11.24 19.76
CA ARG A 138 4.06 10.53 19.00
C ARG A 138 4.64 9.72 17.84
N TRP A 139 5.65 10.24 17.15
CA TRP A 139 6.38 9.53 16.09
C TRP A 139 7.12 8.30 16.64
N LYS A 140 7.82 8.44 17.77
CA LYS A 140 8.54 7.32 18.41
C LYS A 140 7.59 6.23 18.91
N LEU A 141 6.44 6.61 19.48
CA LEU A 141 5.41 5.66 19.88
C LEU A 141 4.90 4.87 18.66
N ALA A 142 4.57 5.56 17.57
CA ALA A 142 4.07 4.95 16.35
C ALA A 142 5.11 4.04 15.67
N SER A 143 6.36 4.49 15.52
CA SER A 143 7.46 3.65 15.01
C SER A 143 7.83 2.50 15.95
N GLY A 144 7.69 2.67 17.26
CA GLY A 144 7.90 1.62 18.26
C GLY A 144 6.86 0.50 18.12
N ILE A 145 5.58 0.86 17.98
CA ILE A 145 4.52 -0.09 17.66
C ILE A 145 4.81 -0.78 16.32
N ALA A 146 5.17 -0.04 15.26
CA ALA A 146 5.48 -0.62 13.96
C ALA A 146 6.65 -1.64 14.01
N SER A 147 7.73 -1.35 14.74
CA SER A 147 8.83 -2.30 14.94
C SER A 147 8.39 -3.55 15.71
N ALA A 148 7.61 -3.39 16.79
CA ALA A 148 7.06 -4.53 17.54
C ALA A 148 6.14 -5.42 16.67
N ARG A 149 5.41 -4.83 15.70
CA ARG A 149 4.66 -5.62 14.70
C ARG A 149 5.59 -6.48 13.84
N CYS A 150 6.79 -6.00 13.49
CA CYS A 150 7.76 -6.74 12.66
C CYS A 150 8.58 -7.77 13.46
N GLU A 151 8.79 -7.56 14.77
CA GLU A 151 9.58 -8.46 15.64
C GLU A 151 8.80 -9.74 16.03
N HIS A 152 7.46 -9.70 16.02
CA HIS A 152 6.60 -10.83 16.40
C HIS A 152 5.82 -11.40 15.21
N PRO A 153 5.70 -12.74 15.06
CA PRO A 153 4.86 -13.34 14.01
C PRO A 153 3.37 -13.04 14.23
N PHE A 154 2.61 -12.79 13.16
CA PHE A 154 1.18 -12.38 13.16
C PHE A 154 0.19 -13.14 14.08
N ILE A 155 0.49 -14.38 14.47
CA ILE A 155 -0.32 -15.16 15.43
C ILE A 155 -0.10 -14.75 16.90
N HIS A 156 0.93 -13.95 17.20
CA HIS A 156 1.24 -13.47 18.55
C HIS A 156 0.77 -12.02 18.77
N THR A 157 0.43 -11.72 20.02
CA THR A 157 0.17 -10.37 20.50
C THR A 157 1.15 -10.07 21.63
N GLU A 158 2.01 -9.09 21.42
CA GLU A 158 2.94 -8.57 22.42
C GLU A 158 2.26 -7.48 23.29
N THR A 159 2.78 -7.21 24.50
CA THR A 159 2.28 -6.12 25.36
C THR A 159 3.41 -5.16 25.69
N LEU A 160 3.46 -4.03 24.98
CA LEU A 160 4.44 -2.98 25.21
C LEU A 160 4.14 -2.27 26.53
N THR A 161 5.01 -2.47 27.52
CA THR A 161 4.96 -1.83 28.85
C THR A 161 5.90 -0.61 28.94
N GLU A 162 7.06 -0.65 28.26
CA GLU A 162 8.02 0.46 28.23
C GLU A 162 7.70 1.44 27.09
N LEU A 163 6.53 2.07 27.14
CA LEU A 163 6.20 3.12 26.17
C LEU A 163 7.13 4.34 26.37
N PRO A 164 7.54 5.01 25.28
CA PRO A 164 8.32 6.24 25.37
C PRO A 164 7.49 7.34 26.05
N ASN A 165 8.12 8.09 26.96
CA ASN A 165 7.58 9.30 27.55
C ASN A 165 8.58 10.48 27.40
N LEU A 166 8.17 11.72 27.66
CA LEU A 166 9.10 12.83 27.84
C LEU A 166 9.51 12.94 29.31
N ALA A 167 10.74 13.37 29.59
CA ALA A 167 11.23 13.56 30.95
C ALA A 167 12.26 14.69 31.04
N LEU A 168 12.45 15.24 32.25
CA LEU A 168 13.53 16.17 32.57
C LEU A 168 14.75 15.41 33.08
N ILE A 169 15.87 15.57 32.36
CA ILE A 169 17.21 15.19 32.80
C ILE A 169 17.94 16.41 33.35
N ASN A 170 18.50 16.28 34.56
CA ASN A 170 19.30 17.32 35.19
C ASN A 170 20.67 17.44 34.51
N ARG A 171 20.97 18.64 33.98
CA ARG A 171 22.19 18.90 33.18
C ARG A 171 23.49 18.71 33.95
N ALA A 172 23.46 18.80 35.28
CA ALA A 172 24.64 18.70 36.13
C ALA A 172 25.03 17.26 36.49
N ASN A 173 24.08 16.30 36.44
CA ASN A 173 24.29 14.93 36.90
C ASN A 173 23.90 13.84 35.88
N GLY A 174 23.21 14.20 34.78
CA GLY A 174 22.79 13.30 33.71
C GLY A 174 21.66 12.33 34.09
N LYS A 175 20.96 12.56 35.21
CA LYS A 175 19.86 11.72 35.69
C LYS A 175 18.52 12.29 35.30
N GLU A 176 17.59 11.40 35.00
CA GLU A 176 16.16 11.67 34.95
C GLU A 176 15.65 11.98 36.36
N GLU A 177 14.86 13.05 36.50
CA GLU A 177 14.32 13.50 37.79
C GLU A 177 12.80 13.65 37.81
N VAL A 178 12.15 13.96 36.67
CA VAL A 178 10.69 14.18 36.57
C VAL A 178 10.17 13.78 35.18
N ALA A 179 9.10 12.96 35.11
CA ALA A 179 8.37 12.69 33.86
C ALA A 179 7.47 13.87 33.46
N LEU A 180 7.33 14.16 32.17
CA LEU A 180 6.63 15.34 31.65
C LEU A 180 5.32 14.98 30.93
N ASP A 181 4.21 15.44 31.49
CA ASP A 181 2.97 15.64 30.73
C ASP A 181 2.99 16.94 29.89
N SER A 182 1.93 17.17 29.14
CA SER A 182 1.79 18.33 28.25
C SER A 182 1.85 19.68 28.99
N ASP A 183 1.23 19.80 30.17
CA ASP A 183 1.13 21.07 30.89
C ASP A 183 2.42 21.38 31.68
N SER A 184 3.08 20.34 32.18
CA SER A 184 4.43 20.39 32.74
C SER A 184 5.45 20.78 31.66
N LEU A 185 5.34 20.25 30.44
CA LEU A 185 6.19 20.66 29.32
C LEU A 185 5.95 22.11 28.91
N ARG A 186 4.69 22.57 28.85
CA ARG A 186 4.37 23.99 28.59
C ARG A 186 4.93 24.89 29.68
N SER A 187 4.89 24.47 30.94
CA SER A 187 5.44 25.23 32.07
C SER A 187 6.96 25.29 32.01
N PHE A 188 7.64 24.16 31.76
CA PHE A 188 9.09 24.09 31.57
C PHE A 188 9.58 25.01 30.45
N LEU A 189 8.94 24.98 29.28
CA LEU A 189 9.35 25.79 28.11
C LEU A 189 9.12 27.30 28.28
N ASN A 190 8.50 27.75 29.39
CA ASN A 190 8.34 29.16 29.74
C ASN A 190 9.06 29.54 31.04
N ASP A 191 9.88 28.65 31.62
CA ASP A 191 10.67 28.90 32.83
C ASP A 191 12.19 28.87 32.52
N PRO A 192 12.85 30.04 32.40
CA PRO A 192 14.29 30.14 32.14
C PRO A 192 15.17 29.52 33.23
N GLU A 193 14.71 29.48 34.50
CA GLU A 193 15.45 28.84 35.58
C GLU A 193 15.45 27.31 35.42
N GLN A 194 14.33 26.73 35.00
CA GLN A 194 14.24 25.28 34.75
C GLN A 194 15.03 24.90 33.50
N ILE A 195 14.92 25.68 32.42
CA ILE A 195 15.69 25.50 31.17
C ILE A 195 17.21 25.48 31.43
N ALA A 196 17.71 26.31 32.36
CA ALA A 196 19.12 26.33 32.76
C ALA A 196 19.55 25.10 33.58
N LYS A 197 18.63 24.47 34.32
CA LYS A 197 18.89 23.32 35.20
C LYS A 197 18.69 21.97 34.48
N TYR A 198 17.72 21.87 33.58
CA TYR A 198 17.26 20.62 32.97
C TYR A 198 17.23 20.66 31.44
N ALA A 199 17.29 19.48 30.83
CA ALA A 199 17.03 19.24 29.42
C ALA A 199 15.91 18.20 29.27
N VAL A 200 15.09 18.33 28.23
CA VAL A 200 14.06 17.34 27.90
C VAL A 200 14.70 16.16 27.18
N SER A 201 14.48 14.96 27.69
CA SER A 201 14.82 13.69 27.08
C SER A 201 13.55 12.91 26.70
N ASN A 202 13.76 11.71 26.14
CA ASN A 202 12.75 10.66 26.24
C ASN A 202 13.14 9.76 27.43
N GLY A 203 12.21 9.57 28.37
CA GLY A 203 12.29 8.54 29.41
C GLY A 203 11.49 7.30 29.01
N SER A 204 11.50 6.28 29.86
CA SER A 204 10.61 5.11 29.77
C SER A 204 9.88 4.88 31.09
N GLY A 205 8.68 4.29 31.03
CA GLY A 205 7.85 4.04 32.20
C GLY A 205 6.64 4.97 32.31
N SER A 206 5.76 4.93 31.31
CA SER A 206 4.34 5.21 31.57
C SER A 206 3.68 3.93 32.09
N ASP A 207 2.75 4.02 33.04
CA ASP A 207 2.00 2.84 33.51
C ASP A 207 1.08 2.21 32.43
N LYS A 208 0.81 2.96 31.35
CA LYS A 208 0.01 2.54 30.20
C LYS A 208 0.67 1.40 29.43
N GLN A 209 -0.15 0.48 28.93
CA GLN A 209 0.29 -0.68 28.15
C GLN A 209 -0.40 -0.70 26.79
N ILE A 210 0.33 -1.05 25.72
CA ILE A 210 -0.24 -1.21 24.37
C ILE A 210 -0.08 -2.66 23.90
N LYS A 211 -1.20 -3.30 23.56
CA LYS A 211 -1.19 -4.64 22.94
C LYS A 211 -0.99 -4.52 21.44
N VAL A 212 0.09 -5.12 20.94
CA VAL A 212 0.51 -5.03 19.54
C VAL A 212 0.49 -6.42 18.93
N LYS A 213 -0.29 -6.60 17.86
CA LYS A 213 -0.31 -7.86 17.11
C LYS A 213 0.79 -7.89 16.05
N GLY A 214 1.48 -9.02 15.95
CA GLY A 214 2.56 -9.24 14.98
C GLY A 214 2.13 -9.06 13.52
N ALA A 215 3.10 -9.17 12.61
CA ALA A 215 2.88 -9.02 11.17
C ALA A 215 3.39 -10.24 10.38
N VAL A 216 3.17 -10.19 9.06
CA VAL A 216 3.74 -11.16 8.10
C VAL A 216 5.07 -10.66 7.53
N PRO A 217 5.23 -9.37 7.15
CA PRO A 217 6.55 -8.79 6.92
C PRO A 217 7.31 -8.60 8.23
N THR A 218 8.56 -9.08 8.28
CA THR A 218 9.48 -8.92 9.42
C THR A 218 10.40 -7.70 9.27
N ASP A 219 10.06 -6.76 8.40
CA ASP A 219 10.79 -5.52 8.19
C ASP A 219 9.85 -4.33 7.99
N ASN A 220 10.27 -3.15 8.44
CA ASN A 220 9.40 -1.97 8.46
C ASN A 220 9.02 -1.48 7.05
N LYS A 221 9.87 -1.68 6.02
CA LYS A 221 9.56 -1.27 4.63
C LYS A 221 8.58 -2.24 3.98
N GLY A 222 8.69 -3.55 4.23
CA GLY A 222 7.67 -4.54 3.89
C GLY A 222 6.32 -4.22 4.55
N LEU A 223 6.31 -3.87 5.84
CA LEU A 223 5.07 -3.49 6.55
C LEU A 223 4.44 -2.20 6.00
N MET A 224 5.26 -1.17 5.74
CA MET A 224 4.82 0.06 5.04
C MET A 224 4.25 -0.25 3.64
N MET A 225 4.86 -1.18 2.90
CA MET A 225 4.42 -1.56 1.55
C MET A 225 3.07 -2.28 1.60
N GLN A 226 2.87 -3.17 2.58
CA GLN A 226 1.61 -3.87 2.81
C GLN A 226 0.46 -2.89 3.10
N GLN A 227 0.70 -1.86 3.93
CA GLN A 227 -0.27 -0.80 4.21
C GLN A 227 -0.53 0.09 2.98
N ALA A 228 0.52 0.45 2.23
CA ALA A 228 0.41 1.34 1.07
C ALA A 228 -0.34 0.71 -0.11
N ILE A 229 0.00 -0.53 -0.48
CA ILE A 229 -0.83 -1.37 -1.36
C ILE A 229 -2.26 -1.46 -0.80
N GLY A 230 -2.35 -1.63 0.52
CA GLY A 230 -3.56 -1.72 1.30
C GLY A 230 -4.50 -0.49 1.26
N GLU A 231 -4.03 0.67 0.81
CA GLU A 231 -4.87 1.87 0.63
C GLU A 231 -5.00 2.27 -0.85
N LEU A 232 -3.95 2.08 -1.66
CA LEU A 232 -3.97 2.45 -3.08
C LEU A 232 -4.94 1.57 -3.88
N VAL A 233 -5.01 0.27 -3.58
CA VAL A 233 -6.03 -0.60 -4.19
C VAL A 233 -7.46 -0.22 -3.73
N ALA A 234 -7.58 0.53 -2.62
CA ALA A 234 -8.85 1.01 -2.05
C ALA A 234 -9.43 2.21 -2.75
N ARG A 235 -8.55 3.06 -3.26
CA ARG A 235 -8.88 4.32 -3.92
C ARG A 235 -8.90 4.17 -5.45
N TYR A 236 -8.17 3.19 -6.00
CA TYR A 236 -7.96 3.06 -7.45
C TYR A 236 -8.29 1.69 -8.07
N GLY A 237 -8.53 0.64 -7.26
CA GLY A 237 -8.65 -0.73 -7.76
C GLY A 237 -7.28 -1.28 -8.16
N GLN A 238 -7.13 -1.83 -9.36
CA GLN A 238 -5.84 -2.39 -9.78
C GLN A 238 -4.78 -1.30 -10.03
N ILE A 239 -3.59 -1.48 -9.46
CA ILE A 239 -2.46 -0.52 -9.51
C ILE A 239 -1.16 -1.17 -10.00
N ALA A 240 -0.21 -0.34 -10.42
CA ALA A 240 1.19 -0.69 -10.63
C ALA A 240 2.08 0.19 -9.73
N ILE A 241 3.14 -0.37 -9.18
CA ILE A 241 4.11 0.29 -8.30
C ILE A 241 5.52 -0.02 -8.83
N THR A 242 6.31 1.01 -9.15
CA THR A 242 7.76 0.85 -9.36
C THR A 242 8.48 1.39 -8.13
N TYR A 243 9.19 0.51 -7.42
CA TYR A 243 9.84 0.82 -6.15
C TYR A 243 11.36 0.91 -6.30
N PHE A 244 11.94 2.00 -5.77
CA PHE A 244 13.36 2.31 -5.81
C PHE A 244 13.89 2.46 -4.38
N ASP A 245 14.94 1.69 -4.06
CA ASP A 245 15.57 1.65 -2.74
C ASP A 245 17.00 1.14 -2.87
N ASP A 246 17.93 1.62 -2.04
CA ASP A 246 19.35 1.25 -2.09
C ASP A 246 19.67 -0.06 -1.35
N ARG A 247 18.74 -0.57 -0.52
CA ARG A 247 18.96 -1.75 0.32
C ARG A 247 18.17 -2.94 -0.19
N LYS A 248 18.88 -3.99 -0.62
CA LYS A 248 18.27 -5.26 -1.05
C LYS A 248 17.27 -5.83 -0.03
N VAL A 249 17.52 -5.68 1.28
CA VAL A 249 16.57 -6.15 2.31
C VAL A 249 15.22 -5.44 2.25
N HIS A 250 15.16 -4.14 1.93
CA HIS A 250 13.90 -3.43 1.74
C HIS A 250 13.19 -3.86 0.44
N ILE A 251 13.96 -4.06 -0.64
CA ILE A 251 13.45 -4.57 -1.92
C ILE A 251 12.81 -5.97 -1.73
N ASP A 252 13.51 -6.88 -1.05
CA ASP A 252 13.02 -8.24 -0.77
C ASP A 252 11.78 -8.22 0.13
N GLY A 253 11.76 -7.37 1.16
CA GLY A 253 10.62 -7.17 2.05
C GLY A 253 9.38 -6.63 1.33
N ALA A 254 9.55 -5.64 0.46
CA ALA A 254 8.48 -5.10 -0.37
C ALA A 254 7.94 -6.12 -1.39
N ILE A 255 8.80 -6.97 -1.97
CA ILE A 255 8.38 -8.07 -2.84
C ILE A 255 7.52 -9.06 -2.05
N ALA A 256 7.95 -9.49 -0.86
CA ALA A 256 7.19 -10.40 0.00
C ALA A 256 5.83 -9.81 0.42
N ALA A 257 5.79 -8.52 0.78
CA ALA A 257 4.56 -7.82 1.14
C ALA A 257 3.57 -7.67 -0.03
N ALA A 258 4.07 -7.52 -1.26
CA ALA A 258 3.24 -7.40 -2.46
C ALA A 258 2.77 -8.75 -3.03
N GLU A 259 3.50 -9.83 -2.76
CA GLU A 259 3.33 -11.15 -3.40
C GLU A 259 1.87 -11.67 -3.45
N PRO A 260 1.06 -11.59 -2.37
CA PRO A 260 -0.34 -12.03 -2.41
C PRO A 260 -1.20 -11.19 -3.38
N TYR A 261 -1.01 -9.87 -3.36
CA TYR A 261 -1.72 -8.93 -4.22
C TYR A 261 -1.31 -9.05 -5.68
N THR A 262 -0.05 -9.39 -5.94
CA THR A 262 0.47 -9.68 -7.28
C THR A 262 -0.10 -10.99 -7.83
N ARG A 263 -0.19 -12.06 -7.02
CA ARG A 263 -0.87 -13.31 -7.42
C ARG A 263 -2.36 -13.13 -7.70
N ALA A 264 -3.04 -12.27 -6.94
CA ALA A 264 -4.42 -11.87 -7.21
C ALA A 264 -4.58 -10.88 -8.39
N GLY A 265 -3.47 -10.39 -8.96
CA GLY A 265 -3.44 -9.40 -10.04
C GLY A 265 -4.11 -8.06 -9.67
N LEU A 266 -4.04 -7.70 -8.39
CA LEU A 266 -4.46 -6.40 -7.85
C LEU A 266 -3.33 -5.36 -7.91
N VAL A 267 -2.09 -5.83 -7.79
CA VAL A 267 -0.86 -5.04 -7.88
C VAL A 267 0.03 -5.62 -8.98
N SER A 268 0.72 -4.76 -9.71
CA SER A 268 2.00 -5.12 -10.33
C SER A 268 3.13 -4.38 -9.63
N LEU A 269 4.17 -5.09 -9.22
CA LEU A 269 5.35 -4.52 -8.58
C LEU A 269 6.56 -4.74 -9.49
N SER A 270 7.28 -3.66 -9.79
CA SER A 270 8.64 -3.71 -10.33
C SER A 270 9.59 -2.99 -9.38
N THR A 271 10.86 -3.41 -9.35
CA THR A 271 11.81 -2.98 -8.32
C THR A 271 13.18 -2.68 -8.93
N CYS A 272 13.82 -1.59 -8.49
CA CYS A 272 15.20 -1.28 -8.84
C CYS A 272 16.05 -1.11 -7.57
N LEU A 273 17.14 -1.88 -7.48
CA LEU A 273 18.14 -1.73 -6.41
C LEU A 273 19.10 -0.59 -6.76
N MET A 274 19.12 0.44 -5.95
CA MET A 274 19.87 1.66 -6.20
C MET A 274 21.34 1.52 -5.80
N SER A 275 22.22 2.30 -6.45
CA SER A 275 23.58 2.47 -5.94
C SER A 275 23.63 3.64 -4.96
N ARG A 276 24.31 3.43 -3.82
CA ARG A 276 24.65 4.49 -2.85
C ARG A 276 25.71 5.48 -3.38
N ASP A 277 26.42 5.13 -4.45
CA ASP A 277 27.36 6.02 -5.12
C ASP A 277 26.61 6.93 -6.10
N PHE A 278 26.66 8.24 -5.88
CA PHE A 278 25.96 9.22 -6.71
C PHE A 278 26.43 9.20 -8.17
N ALA A 279 27.74 9.06 -8.44
CA ALA A 279 28.26 9.03 -9.81
C ALA A 279 27.82 7.76 -10.55
N VAL A 280 27.72 6.63 -9.84
CA VAL A 280 27.11 5.39 -10.38
C VAL A 280 25.61 5.56 -10.60
N SER A 281 24.88 6.22 -9.70
CA SER A 281 23.44 6.50 -9.83
C SER A 281 23.11 7.28 -11.12
N GLN A 282 23.94 8.26 -11.48
CA GLN A 282 23.75 9.08 -12.67
C GLN A 282 24.19 8.39 -13.98
N GLY A 283 24.88 7.25 -13.88
CA GLY A 283 25.52 6.54 -15.00
C GLY A 283 24.54 5.80 -15.92
N ALA A 284 24.94 5.62 -17.18
CA ALA A 284 24.10 4.98 -18.21
C ALA A 284 23.63 3.55 -17.84
N ASN A 285 24.49 2.76 -17.20
CA ASN A 285 24.14 1.40 -16.74
C ASN A 285 23.04 1.40 -15.67
N MET A 286 22.89 2.48 -14.91
CA MET A 286 21.87 2.61 -13.86
C MET A 286 20.58 3.22 -14.43
N ARG A 287 20.68 4.20 -15.33
CA ARG A 287 19.54 4.69 -16.15
C ARG A 287 18.83 3.54 -16.87
N ALA A 288 19.57 2.63 -17.48
CA ALA A 288 19.01 1.45 -18.14
C ALA A 288 18.22 0.53 -17.18
N GLN A 289 18.63 0.44 -15.90
CA GLN A 289 17.90 -0.31 -14.87
C GLN A 289 16.64 0.43 -14.42
N TYR A 290 16.71 1.77 -14.27
CA TYR A 290 15.51 2.60 -14.03
C TYR A 290 14.50 2.40 -15.17
N GLU A 291 14.95 2.57 -16.41
CA GLU A 291 14.11 2.45 -17.60
C GLU A 291 13.50 1.06 -17.74
N GLN A 292 14.25 -0.01 -17.45
CA GLN A 292 13.75 -1.38 -17.43
C GLN A 292 12.68 -1.60 -16.35
N ALA A 293 12.91 -1.15 -15.12
CA ALA A 293 11.96 -1.31 -14.02
C ALA A 293 10.66 -0.53 -14.27
N ILE A 294 10.76 0.69 -14.81
CA ILE A 294 9.57 1.51 -15.15
C ILE A 294 8.81 0.88 -16.32
N ALA A 295 9.52 0.45 -17.38
CA ALA A 295 8.91 -0.08 -18.60
C ALA A 295 8.16 -1.40 -18.39
N GLN A 296 8.55 -2.22 -17.40
CA GLN A 296 7.78 -3.41 -17.01
C GLN A 296 6.33 -3.06 -16.63
N ASN A 297 6.16 -2.00 -15.82
CA ASN A 297 4.85 -1.55 -15.35
C ASN A 297 4.10 -0.73 -16.40
N VAL A 298 4.78 0.17 -17.13
CA VAL A 298 4.16 0.93 -18.23
C VAL A 298 3.67 0.00 -19.34
N GLY A 299 4.46 -1.04 -19.66
CA GLY A 299 4.06 -2.11 -20.56
C GLY A 299 2.82 -2.84 -20.05
N LEU A 300 2.77 -3.25 -18.78
CA LEU A 300 1.58 -3.92 -18.25
C LEU A 300 0.33 -3.03 -18.23
N VAL A 301 0.44 -1.75 -17.84
CA VAL A 301 -0.67 -0.79 -17.89
C VAL A 301 -1.19 -0.64 -19.33
N THR A 302 -0.30 -0.68 -20.32
CA THR A 302 -0.64 -0.68 -21.74
C THR A 302 -1.34 -1.98 -22.15
N ASN A 303 -0.78 -3.14 -21.80
CA ASN A 303 -1.35 -4.45 -22.10
C ASN A 303 -2.76 -4.64 -21.49
N VAL A 304 -3.03 -4.09 -20.30
CA VAL A 304 -4.37 -4.11 -19.68
C VAL A 304 -5.39 -3.28 -20.48
N ASN A 305 -4.95 -2.28 -21.23
CA ASN A 305 -5.80 -1.57 -22.18
C ASN A 305 -5.96 -2.35 -23.50
N GLU A 306 -4.87 -2.90 -24.05
CA GLU A 306 -4.89 -3.77 -25.26
C GLU A 306 -5.74 -5.03 -25.07
N LEU A 307 -5.81 -5.56 -23.86
CA LEU A 307 -6.70 -6.67 -23.48
C LEU A 307 -8.17 -6.36 -23.82
N SER A 308 -8.60 -5.10 -23.73
CA SER A 308 -9.94 -4.71 -24.17
C SER A 308 -10.11 -4.92 -25.67
N GLU A 309 -9.17 -4.45 -26.50
CA GLU A 309 -9.18 -4.66 -27.96
C GLU A 309 -9.16 -6.15 -28.31
N ALA A 310 -8.31 -6.94 -27.63
CA ALA A 310 -8.24 -8.38 -27.84
C ALA A 310 -9.59 -9.07 -27.56
N LEU A 311 -10.30 -8.66 -26.50
CA LEU A 311 -11.62 -9.17 -26.15
C LEU A 311 -12.75 -8.67 -27.07
N GLU A 312 -12.60 -7.53 -27.74
CA GLU A 312 -13.49 -7.11 -28.83
C GLU A 312 -13.29 -8.01 -30.06
N ASN A 313 -12.04 -8.24 -30.42
CA ASN A 313 -11.68 -8.91 -31.66
C ASN A 313 -11.90 -10.43 -31.62
N VAL A 314 -11.66 -11.12 -30.50
CA VAL A 314 -11.86 -12.57 -30.39
C VAL A 314 -13.34 -13.01 -30.50
N ASP A 315 -14.28 -12.08 -30.36
CA ASP A 315 -15.71 -12.28 -30.60
C ASP A 315 -16.10 -12.18 -32.10
N ASN A 316 -15.23 -11.59 -32.95
CA ASN A 316 -15.51 -11.33 -34.36
C ASN A 316 -15.14 -12.53 -35.26
N THR A 317 -16.10 -12.99 -36.06
CA THR A 317 -16.03 -14.26 -36.82
C THR A 317 -15.01 -14.28 -37.97
N PHE A 318 -14.48 -13.13 -38.40
CA PHE A 318 -13.75 -12.96 -39.66
C PHE A 318 -12.24 -12.72 -39.52
N ILE A 319 -11.65 -12.93 -38.33
CA ILE A 319 -10.23 -12.63 -38.08
C ILE A 319 -9.31 -13.75 -38.55
N PHE A 320 -8.23 -13.36 -39.26
CA PHE A 320 -7.17 -14.26 -39.72
C PHE A 320 -6.52 -15.08 -38.59
N SER A 321 -6.14 -16.33 -38.86
CA SER A 321 -5.65 -17.28 -37.85
C SER A 321 -4.31 -16.91 -37.20
N SER A 322 -3.54 -15.98 -37.79
CA SER A 322 -2.37 -15.33 -37.16
C SER A 322 -2.81 -14.29 -36.13
N THR A 323 -3.57 -13.28 -36.56
CA THR A 323 -4.10 -12.20 -35.72
C THR A 323 -4.92 -12.74 -34.55
N ARG A 324 -5.76 -13.76 -34.78
CA ARG A 324 -6.51 -14.42 -33.70
C ARG A 324 -5.58 -15.05 -32.65
N ARG A 325 -4.50 -15.73 -33.06
CA ARG A 325 -3.52 -16.31 -32.11
C ARG A 325 -2.81 -15.25 -31.28
N HIS A 326 -2.53 -14.08 -31.85
CA HIS A 326 -1.95 -12.96 -31.12
C HIS A 326 -2.90 -12.47 -30.02
N TYR A 327 -4.15 -12.12 -30.35
CA TYR A 327 -5.13 -11.68 -29.34
C TYR A 327 -5.40 -12.74 -28.26
N LEU A 328 -5.35 -14.04 -28.61
CA LEU A 328 -5.48 -15.12 -27.62
C LEU A 328 -4.27 -15.21 -26.66
N ALA A 329 -3.06 -14.93 -27.13
CA ALA A 329 -1.89 -14.78 -26.25
C ALA A 329 -2.08 -13.56 -25.33
N THR A 330 -2.43 -12.38 -25.88
CA THR A 330 -2.71 -11.16 -25.10
C THR A 330 -3.73 -11.41 -23.98
N ILE A 331 -4.79 -12.18 -24.26
CA ILE A 331 -5.77 -12.61 -23.25
C ILE A 331 -5.14 -13.54 -22.21
N LYS A 332 -4.48 -14.62 -22.63
CA LYS A 332 -3.90 -15.62 -21.71
C LYS A 332 -2.76 -15.09 -20.85
N ASP A 333 -2.04 -14.07 -21.30
CA ASP A 333 -0.88 -13.52 -20.61
C ASP A 333 -1.28 -12.38 -19.65
N ASN A 334 -2.36 -11.65 -19.93
CA ASN A 334 -2.85 -10.55 -19.09
C ASN A 334 -4.11 -10.89 -18.26
N LEU A 335 -4.61 -12.14 -18.32
CA LEU A 335 -5.81 -12.59 -17.59
C LEU A 335 -5.76 -12.25 -16.10
N ASN A 336 -4.62 -12.45 -15.43
CA ASN A 336 -4.47 -12.11 -14.01
C ASN A 336 -4.73 -10.63 -13.73
N TYR A 337 -4.45 -9.74 -14.68
CA TYR A 337 -4.67 -8.30 -14.57
C TYR A 337 -5.97 -7.82 -15.22
N ALA A 338 -6.81 -8.71 -15.75
CA ALA A 338 -8.12 -8.34 -16.29
C ALA A 338 -9.00 -7.64 -15.24
N THR A 339 -9.59 -6.52 -15.63
CA THR A 339 -10.54 -5.72 -14.83
C THR A 339 -11.88 -6.44 -14.66
N SER A 340 -12.73 -5.97 -13.73
CA SER A 340 -14.08 -6.53 -13.57
C SER A 340 -14.87 -6.52 -14.88
N THR A 341 -14.93 -5.37 -15.57
CA THR A 341 -15.59 -5.23 -16.87
C THR A 341 -15.04 -6.20 -17.94
N GLN A 342 -13.72 -6.42 -18.00
CA GLN A 342 -13.11 -7.41 -18.91
C GLN A 342 -13.45 -8.85 -18.51
N MET A 343 -13.52 -9.15 -17.21
CA MET A 343 -13.92 -10.48 -16.71
C MET A 343 -15.40 -10.80 -16.99
N LEU A 344 -16.29 -9.80 -17.02
CA LEU A 344 -17.68 -9.99 -17.51
C LEU A 344 -17.71 -10.34 -19.01
N LYS A 345 -16.86 -9.69 -19.83
CA LYS A 345 -16.76 -9.99 -21.26
C LYS A 345 -16.16 -11.38 -21.52
N LEU A 346 -15.14 -11.77 -20.74
CA LEU A 346 -14.58 -13.12 -20.71
C LEU A 346 -15.62 -14.18 -20.32
N ALA A 347 -16.49 -13.91 -19.34
CA ALA A 347 -17.59 -14.81 -19.00
C ALA A 347 -18.59 -14.98 -20.16
N SER A 348 -18.93 -13.89 -20.86
CA SER A 348 -19.79 -13.94 -22.06
C SER A 348 -19.16 -14.76 -23.19
N LEU A 349 -17.85 -14.60 -23.44
CA LEU A 349 -17.10 -15.40 -24.42
C LEU A 349 -17.08 -16.89 -24.06
N ALA A 350 -16.89 -17.24 -22.78
CA ALA A 350 -17.00 -18.62 -22.31
C ALA A 350 -18.40 -19.21 -22.58
N MET A 351 -19.47 -18.47 -22.29
CA MET A 351 -20.84 -18.91 -22.55
C MET A 351 -21.19 -19.07 -24.03
N LYS A 352 -20.54 -18.31 -24.92
CA LYS A 352 -20.65 -18.47 -26.38
C LYS A 352 -19.91 -19.69 -26.92
N GLY A 353 -19.10 -20.38 -26.10
CA GLY A 353 -18.14 -21.38 -26.59
C GLY A 353 -17.02 -20.77 -27.45
N SER A 354 -16.76 -19.47 -27.31
CA SER A 354 -15.67 -18.81 -28.03
C SER A 354 -14.33 -19.34 -27.54
N ARG A 355 -13.43 -19.67 -28.47
CA ARG A 355 -12.04 -20.13 -28.20
C ARG A 355 -11.11 -19.04 -27.63
N ALA A 356 -11.63 -18.20 -26.72
CA ALA A 356 -10.87 -17.25 -25.90
C ALA A 356 -10.03 -18.01 -24.85
N PHE A 357 -10.57 -19.13 -24.37
CA PHE A 357 -9.91 -20.15 -23.57
C PHE A 357 -9.73 -21.43 -24.42
N ASP A 358 -9.13 -22.48 -23.85
CA ASP A 358 -8.92 -23.74 -24.57
C ASP A 358 -10.22 -24.45 -24.97
N GLU A 359 -10.17 -25.36 -25.93
CA GLU A 359 -11.32 -25.76 -26.79
C GLU A 359 -12.46 -26.55 -26.09
N SER A 360 -12.47 -26.58 -24.77
CA SER A 360 -13.38 -27.33 -23.90
C SER A 360 -14.13 -26.47 -22.87
N VAL A 361 -14.12 -25.13 -23.01
CA VAL A 361 -14.72 -24.14 -22.10
C VAL A 361 -16.13 -24.50 -21.64
N SER A 362 -16.46 -24.18 -20.39
CA SER A 362 -17.76 -24.51 -19.80
C SER A 362 -18.41 -23.36 -19.01
N ALA A 363 -19.66 -23.59 -18.62
CA ALA A 363 -20.39 -22.75 -17.68
C ALA A 363 -19.64 -22.55 -16.34
N LYS A 364 -18.77 -23.48 -15.93
CA LYS A 364 -17.93 -23.37 -14.72
C LYS A 364 -16.86 -22.28 -14.85
N THR A 365 -16.18 -22.22 -16.00
CA THR A 365 -15.25 -21.13 -16.33
C THR A 365 -16.00 -19.79 -16.38
N ALA A 366 -17.16 -19.74 -17.05
CA ALA A 366 -17.97 -18.53 -17.12
C ALA A 366 -18.39 -18.04 -15.72
N PHE A 367 -18.91 -18.93 -14.88
CA PHE A 367 -19.29 -18.61 -13.50
C PHE A 367 -18.11 -18.07 -12.69
N LYS A 368 -16.94 -18.70 -12.75
CA LYS A 368 -15.74 -18.23 -12.05
C LYS A 368 -15.24 -16.89 -12.58
N CYS A 369 -15.34 -16.62 -13.88
CA CYS A 369 -15.09 -15.27 -14.43
C CYS A 369 -16.06 -14.22 -13.84
N LEU A 370 -17.35 -14.54 -13.68
CA LEU A 370 -18.31 -13.64 -13.02
C LEU A 370 -18.01 -13.44 -11.52
N GLN A 371 -17.57 -14.49 -10.81
CA GLN A 371 -17.12 -14.39 -9.42
C GLN A 371 -15.89 -13.46 -9.30
N ILE A 372 -14.89 -13.64 -10.17
CA ILE A 372 -13.71 -12.76 -10.22
C ILE A 372 -14.11 -11.32 -10.55
N ALA A 373 -15.05 -11.09 -11.48
CA ALA A 373 -15.52 -9.75 -11.81
C ALA A 373 -16.11 -9.03 -10.57
N TYR A 374 -16.99 -9.72 -9.83
CA TYR A 374 -17.55 -9.19 -8.58
C TYR A 374 -16.48 -8.87 -7.51
N LEU A 375 -15.49 -9.75 -7.36
CA LEU A 375 -14.37 -9.60 -6.43
C LEU A 375 -13.38 -8.50 -6.84
N LYS A 376 -13.24 -8.22 -8.14
CA LYS A 376 -12.39 -7.15 -8.68
C LYS A 376 -13.08 -5.80 -8.89
N ALA A 377 -14.41 -5.74 -8.87
CA ALA A 377 -15.17 -4.51 -9.10
C ALA A 377 -14.68 -3.37 -8.19
N ASN A 378 -14.33 -2.21 -8.78
CA ASN A 378 -13.83 -1.07 -8.01
C ASN A 378 -14.91 0.00 -7.75
N SER A 379 -16.10 -0.15 -8.34
CA SER A 379 -17.22 0.81 -8.25
C SER A 379 -18.55 0.13 -7.93
N LYS A 380 -19.53 0.91 -7.44
CA LYS A 380 -20.92 0.46 -7.18
C LYS A 380 -21.58 -0.07 -8.47
N GLN A 381 -21.26 0.56 -9.60
CA GLN A 381 -21.72 0.23 -10.94
C GLN A 381 -21.16 -1.11 -11.43
N GLU A 382 -19.84 -1.33 -11.37
CA GLU A 382 -19.24 -2.63 -11.71
C GLU A 382 -19.73 -3.75 -10.80
N LYS A 383 -19.86 -3.49 -9.49
CA LYS A 383 -20.37 -4.47 -8.52
C LYS A 383 -21.81 -4.89 -8.88
N LEU A 384 -22.68 -3.93 -9.21
CA LEU A 384 -24.05 -4.20 -9.63
C LEU A 384 -24.13 -4.96 -10.95
N ALA A 385 -23.31 -4.58 -11.94
CA ALA A 385 -23.23 -5.30 -13.22
C ALA A 385 -22.83 -6.77 -13.03
N ALA A 386 -21.84 -7.05 -12.17
CA ALA A 386 -21.42 -8.41 -11.86
C ALA A 386 -22.48 -9.20 -11.08
N VAL A 387 -23.17 -8.59 -10.10
CA VAL A 387 -24.31 -9.24 -9.40
C VAL A 387 -25.45 -9.58 -10.36
N ASN A 388 -25.79 -8.68 -11.28
CA ASN A 388 -26.88 -8.91 -12.24
C ASN A 388 -26.51 -9.99 -13.26
N ALA A 389 -25.24 -10.05 -13.69
CA ALA A 389 -24.73 -11.13 -14.54
C ALA A 389 -24.74 -12.49 -13.81
N LEU A 390 -24.30 -12.54 -12.55
CA LEU A 390 -24.38 -13.75 -11.70
C LEU A 390 -25.82 -14.23 -11.52
N LYS A 391 -26.77 -13.33 -11.22
CA LYS A 391 -28.20 -13.65 -11.09
C LYS A 391 -28.80 -14.18 -12.40
N GLY A 392 -28.56 -13.50 -13.52
CA GLY A 392 -29.06 -13.93 -14.83
C GLY A 392 -28.46 -15.25 -15.30
N PHE A 393 -27.21 -15.55 -14.93
CA PHE A 393 -26.56 -16.83 -15.19
C PHE A 393 -27.17 -17.98 -14.36
N LEU A 394 -27.33 -17.81 -13.04
CA LEU A 394 -27.90 -18.86 -12.18
C LEU A 394 -29.42 -19.05 -12.36
N GLN A 395 -30.11 -18.13 -13.05
CA GLN A 395 -31.48 -18.34 -13.54
C GLN A 395 -31.57 -19.29 -14.75
N VAL A 396 -30.45 -19.61 -15.40
CA VAL A 396 -30.39 -20.47 -16.61
C VAL A 396 -29.62 -21.77 -16.35
N HIS A 397 -28.68 -21.77 -15.39
CA HIS A 397 -27.87 -22.93 -15.00
C HIS A 397 -27.87 -23.07 -13.48
N SER A 398 -28.30 -24.21 -12.94
CA SER A 398 -28.25 -24.41 -11.48
C SER A 398 -26.81 -24.52 -11.00
N TYR A 399 -26.54 -24.09 -9.76
CA TYR A 399 -25.19 -24.15 -9.19
C TYR A 399 -24.61 -25.59 -9.21
N LEU A 400 -25.47 -26.60 -8.99
CA LEU A 400 -25.09 -28.01 -9.02
C LEU A 400 -24.63 -28.47 -10.41
N GLU A 401 -25.33 -28.12 -11.49
CA GLU A 401 -24.93 -28.44 -12.86
C GLU A 401 -23.61 -27.74 -13.24
N VAL A 402 -23.48 -26.46 -12.85
CA VAL A 402 -22.27 -25.65 -13.09
C VAL A 402 -21.06 -26.28 -12.39
N ASN A 403 -21.20 -26.67 -11.13
CA ASN A 403 -20.08 -27.26 -10.37
C ASN A 403 -19.79 -28.72 -10.79
N ALA A 404 -20.80 -29.50 -11.19
CA ALA A 404 -20.62 -30.87 -11.70
C ALA A 404 -19.87 -30.92 -13.05
N THR A 405 -19.79 -29.80 -13.77
CA THR A 405 -19.07 -29.73 -15.05
C THR A 405 -17.56 -29.86 -14.84
N ARG A 406 -16.91 -30.75 -15.61
CA ARG A 406 -15.49 -31.14 -15.41
C ARG A 406 -14.47 -30.15 -15.97
N ASN A 407 -14.81 -29.43 -17.03
CA ASN A 407 -13.85 -28.57 -17.73
C ASN A 407 -13.82 -27.19 -17.07
N GLU A 408 -12.64 -26.77 -16.65
CA GLU A 408 -12.37 -25.45 -16.06
C GLU A 408 -11.05 -24.92 -16.64
N ASP A 409 -10.92 -23.61 -16.82
CA ASP A 409 -9.65 -23.00 -17.19
C ASP A 409 -8.77 -22.85 -15.94
N GLU A 410 -7.58 -23.44 -15.97
CA GLU A 410 -6.67 -23.52 -14.81
C GLU A 410 -6.22 -22.14 -14.34
N LYS A 411 -5.95 -21.18 -15.25
CA LYS A 411 -5.58 -19.82 -14.86
C LYS A 411 -6.75 -19.07 -14.22
N VAL A 412 -7.98 -19.30 -14.69
CA VAL A 412 -9.20 -18.77 -14.03
C VAL A 412 -9.36 -19.38 -12.62
N ALA A 413 -9.04 -20.67 -12.45
CA ALA A 413 -9.05 -21.34 -11.16
C ALA A 413 -8.03 -20.73 -10.18
N GLU A 414 -6.79 -20.56 -10.63
CA GLU A 414 -5.68 -19.97 -9.88
C GLU A 414 -5.94 -18.51 -9.49
N LEU A 415 -6.46 -17.70 -10.43
CA LEU A 415 -6.77 -16.28 -10.19
C LEU A 415 -7.88 -16.11 -9.15
N LEU A 416 -8.97 -16.89 -9.25
CA LEU A 416 -10.03 -16.90 -8.24
C LEU A 416 -9.48 -17.35 -6.88
N THR A 417 -8.67 -18.42 -6.87
CA THR A 417 -8.06 -18.95 -5.64
C THR A 417 -7.12 -17.93 -4.99
N SER A 418 -6.35 -17.19 -5.78
CA SER A 418 -5.46 -16.13 -5.31
C SER A 418 -6.22 -14.92 -4.76
N LEU A 419 -7.34 -14.54 -5.39
CA LEU A 419 -8.27 -13.54 -4.84
C LEU A 419 -8.91 -14.00 -3.52
N ARG A 420 -9.26 -15.28 -3.38
CA ARG A 420 -9.68 -15.82 -2.07
C ARG A 420 -8.51 -15.78 -1.06
N GLY A 421 -7.28 -16.04 -1.53
CA GLY A 421 -6.05 -16.02 -0.75
C GLY A 421 -5.69 -14.65 -0.16
N VAL A 422 -5.96 -13.54 -0.86
CA VAL A 422 -5.73 -12.18 -0.34
C VAL A 422 -6.67 -11.81 0.81
N ALA A 423 -7.83 -12.44 0.92
CA ALA A 423 -8.66 -12.35 2.12
C ALA A 423 -8.19 -13.31 3.24
N ARG A 424 -7.40 -14.35 2.93
CA ARG A 424 -6.86 -15.33 3.90
C ARG A 424 -5.47 -14.97 4.45
N SER A 425 -4.94 -13.77 4.16
CA SER A 425 -3.74 -13.25 4.82
C SER A 425 -4.15 -12.59 6.15
N GLU A 426 -4.47 -13.44 7.12
CA GLU A 426 -5.20 -13.08 8.33
C GLU A 426 -4.46 -12.07 9.24
N ILE A 427 -5.24 -11.17 9.85
CA ILE A 427 -4.90 -10.22 10.92
C ILE A 427 -3.71 -9.26 10.73
N THR A 428 -3.38 -8.91 9.48
CA THR A 428 -2.89 -7.55 9.16
C THR A 428 -3.73 -6.93 8.03
N GLU A 429 -5.03 -7.23 8.04
CA GLU A 429 -5.94 -6.95 6.93
C GLU A 429 -5.96 -5.47 6.53
N SER A 430 -5.45 -5.21 5.32
CA SER A 430 -5.72 -3.95 4.65
C SER A 430 -7.22 -3.76 4.41
N PRO A 431 -7.66 -2.52 4.16
CA PRO A 431 -8.96 -2.24 3.54
C PRO A 431 -9.28 -3.04 2.27
N HIS A 432 -8.33 -3.76 1.66
CA HIS A 432 -8.58 -4.71 0.57
C HIS A 432 -8.95 -6.08 1.05
N ALA A 433 -8.20 -6.63 1.99
CA ALA A 433 -8.53 -7.91 2.58
C ALA A 433 -9.95 -7.81 3.19
N ARG A 434 -10.25 -6.79 4.02
CA ARG A 434 -11.62 -6.51 4.51
C ARG A 434 -12.68 -6.34 3.42
N ARG A 435 -12.48 -5.46 2.41
CA ARG A 435 -13.47 -5.28 1.31
C ARG A 435 -13.59 -6.49 0.37
N LEU A 436 -12.61 -7.38 0.34
CA LEU A 436 -12.61 -8.60 -0.45
C LEU A 436 -13.26 -9.75 0.32
N ALA A 437 -13.00 -9.87 1.63
CA ALA A 437 -13.64 -10.77 2.56
C ALA A 437 -15.14 -10.49 2.71
N GLY A 438 -15.55 -9.22 2.92
CA GLY A 438 -16.97 -8.85 2.96
C GLY A 438 -17.70 -9.08 1.63
N ARG A 439 -16.98 -9.01 0.50
CA ARG A 439 -17.50 -9.48 -0.80
C ARG A 439 -17.52 -11.01 -0.90
N MET A 440 -16.56 -11.72 -0.32
CA MET A 440 -16.55 -13.17 -0.28
C MET A 440 -17.74 -13.71 0.52
N GLN A 441 -18.04 -13.14 1.69
CA GLN A 441 -19.26 -13.42 2.46
C GLN A 441 -20.52 -13.22 1.60
N LEU A 442 -20.68 -12.06 0.96
CA LEU A 442 -21.81 -11.78 0.08
C LEU A 442 -21.91 -12.74 -1.11
N LEU A 443 -20.77 -13.19 -1.66
CA LEU A 443 -20.73 -14.16 -2.75
C LEU A 443 -21.08 -15.59 -2.28
N ILE A 444 -20.70 -15.96 -1.06
CA ILE A 444 -21.02 -17.27 -0.47
C ILE A 444 -22.50 -17.30 -0.07
N ASN A 445 -23.01 -16.25 0.58
CA ASN A 445 -24.45 -16.05 0.80
C ASN A 445 -25.22 -16.11 -0.52
N PHE A 446 -24.70 -15.50 -1.59
CA PHE A 446 -25.28 -15.60 -2.91
C PHE A 446 -25.29 -17.05 -3.45
N ASN A 447 -24.20 -17.82 -3.27
CA ASN A 447 -24.16 -19.24 -3.68
C ASN A 447 -25.16 -20.11 -2.90
N LEU A 448 -25.30 -19.91 -1.58
CA LEU A 448 -26.21 -20.66 -0.71
C LEU A 448 -27.67 -20.55 -1.18
N ASN A 449 -28.10 -19.37 -1.63
CA ASN A 449 -29.45 -19.13 -2.17
C ASN A 449 -29.79 -19.92 -3.45
N TYR A 450 -28.83 -20.63 -4.07
CA TYR A 450 -29.03 -21.48 -5.25
C TYR A 450 -28.58 -22.94 -5.01
N LEU A 451 -28.40 -23.33 -3.74
CA LEU A 451 -28.05 -24.68 -3.31
C LEU A 451 -29.21 -25.33 -2.55
N GLU A 452 -29.30 -26.65 -2.64
CA GLU A 452 -30.25 -27.43 -1.83
C GLU A 452 -29.76 -27.47 -0.37
N GLU A 453 -30.62 -27.12 0.57
CA GLU A 453 -30.32 -27.12 2.01
C GLU A 453 -29.95 -28.55 2.47
N GLY A 454 -28.93 -28.67 3.32
CA GLY A 454 -28.40 -29.96 3.75
C GLY A 454 -27.62 -30.74 2.67
N SER A 455 -27.45 -30.19 1.46
CA SER A 455 -26.49 -30.75 0.50
C SER A 455 -25.05 -30.51 0.95
N LYS A 456 -24.14 -31.44 0.65
CA LYS A 456 -22.71 -31.33 1.04
C LYS A 456 -22.02 -30.04 0.55
N GLU A 457 -22.49 -29.48 -0.56
CA GLU A 457 -21.95 -28.24 -1.10
C GLU A 457 -22.56 -27.00 -0.40
N HIS A 458 -23.83 -27.09 0.06
CA HIS A 458 -24.41 -26.11 0.98
C HIS A 458 -23.66 -26.12 2.31
N GLU A 459 -23.43 -27.28 2.93
CA GLU A 459 -22.61 -27.43 4.15
C GLU A 459 -21.22 -26.81 3.96
N ARG A 460 -20.54 -27.11 2.84
CA ARG A 460 -19.20 -26.58 2.53
C ARG A 460 -19.21 -25.07 2.32
N GLN A 461 -20.24 -24.50 1.69
CA GLN A 461 -20.38 -23.04 1.55
C GLN A 461 -20.77 -22.36 2.86
N PHE A 462 -21.63 -22.97 3.68
CA PHE A 462 -22.00 -22.44 4.98
C PHE A 462 -20.80 -22.43 5.95
N ALA A 463 -19.96 -23.47 5.94
CA ALA A 463 -18.70 -23.46 6.67
C ALA A 463 -17.72 -22.38 6.16
N GLU A 464 -17.65 -22.15 4.84
CA GLU A 464 -16.84 -21.06 4.27
C GLU A 464 -17.41 -19.68 4.70
N LEU A 465 -18.73 -19.51 4.81
CA LEU A 465 -19.37 -18.29 5.32
C LEU A 465 -19.05 -18.04 6.79
N MET A 466 -19.29 -19.03 7.67
CA MET A 466 -19.08 -18.88 9.11
C MET A 466 -17.62 -18.56 9.46
N PHE A 467 -16.69 -19.19 8.75
CA PHE A 467 -15.26 -18.85 8.79
C PHE A 467 -15.02 -17.35 8.47
N TRP A 468 -15.66 -16.81 7.42
CA TRP A 468 -15.50 -15.40 7.08
C TRP A 468 -16.21 -14.43 8.02
N ILE A 469 -17.27 -14.84 8.70
CA ILE A 469 -17.95 -14.01 9.72
C ILE A 469 -17.00 -13.82 10.90
N ASP A 470 -16.51 -14.93 11.48
CA ASP A 470 -15.53 -14.94 12.56
C ASP A 470 -14.29 -14.09 12.23
N HIS A 471 -13.76 -14.18 11.01
CA HIS A 471 -12.58 -13.38 10.62
C HIS A 471 -12.83 -11.87 10.52
N ILE A 472 -14.00 -11.41 10.06
CA ILE A 472 -14.32 -9.98 10.04
C ILE A 472 -14.67 -9.49 11.45
N GLU A 473 -15.45 -10.25 12.23
CA GLU A 473 -15.72 -9.93 13.63
C GLU A 473 -14.42 -9.84 14.44
N GLN A 474 -13.47 -10.74 14.22
CA GLN A 474 -12.14 -10.63 14.80
C GLN A 474 -11.41 -9.37 14.29
N ALA A 475 -11.38 -9.09 12.97
CA ALA A 475 -10.66 -7.93 12.44
C ALA A 475 -11.16 -6.60 13.05
N ASP A 476 -12.48 -6.44 13.15
CA ASP A 476 -13.08 -5.23 13.70
C ASP A 476 -12.92 -5.16 15.23
N ASN A 477 -13.06 -6.29 15.96
CA ASN A 477 -12.76 -6.33 17.40
C ASN A 477 -11.29 -6.05 17.73
N HIS A 478 -10.33 -6.49 16.91
CA HIS A 478 -8.91 -6.14 17.09
C HIS A 478 -8.68 -4.62 16.96
N SER A 479 -9.48 -3.92 16.15
CA SER A 479 -9.42 -2.45 16.06
C SER A 479 -9.98 -1.76 17.32
N ASN A 480 -11.06 -2.29 17.89
CA ASN A 480 -11.61 -1.81 19.17
C ASN A 480 -10.64 -2.01 20.35
N ILE A 481 -9.87 -3.11 20.38
CA ILE A 481 -8.91 -3.41 21.46
C ILE A 481 -7.81 -2.34 21.59
N ALA A 482 -7.48 -1.61 20.52
CA ALA A 482 -6.53 -0.49 20.59
C ALA A 482 -7.09 0.75 21.33
N THR A 483 -8.40 0.82 21.60
CA THR A 483 -9.01 1.85 22.48
C THR A 483 -9.10 1.42 23.95
N GLY A 484 -8.52 0.26 24.29
CA GLY A 484 -8.79 -0.52 25.50
C GLY A 484 -8.36 0.05 26.86
N GLU A 485 -8.15 1.35 27.00
CA GLU A 485 -7.96 1.99 28.31
C GLU A 485 -8.58 3.40 28.35
N LYS A 486 -9.90 3.46 28.62
CA LYS A 486 -10.55 4.69 29.08
C LYS A 486 -9.95 5.07 30.43
N VAL A 487 -9.06 6.06 30.44
CA VAL A 487 -8.60 6.70 31.67
C VAL A 487 -9.76 7.50 32.25
N GLU A 488 -10.46 6.92 33.23
CA GLU A 488 -11.37 7.66 34.10
C GLU A 488 -10.56 8.68 34.91
N GLN A 489 -10.97 9.95 34.88
CA GLN A 489 -10.28 11.02 35.60
C GLN A 489 -10.66 10.99 37.10
N GLU A 490 -10.01 10.15 37.89
CA GLU A 490 -10.05 10.26 39.36
C GLU A 490 -8.79 10.94 39.93
N SER A 491 -9.01 11.98 40.72
CA SER A 491 -7.97 12.82 41.32
C SER A 491 -7.68 12.44 42.77
N VAL A 492 -6.45 12.03 43.11
CA VAL A 492 -5.99 11.89 44.50
C VAL A 492 -4.59 12.48 44.70
N TYR A 493 -4.38 13.05 45.90
CA TYR A 493 -3.18 13.75 46.37
C TYR A 493 -2.03 12.82 46.80
N SER A 494 -0.78 13.30 46.60
CA SER A 494 0.42 13.13 47.49
C SER A 494 0.92 11.69 47.78
N SER A 495 2.22 11.41 47.99
CA SER A 495 3.30 12.20 48.61
C SER A 495 4.72 11.70 48.23
N ALA A 496 5.77 12.39 48.73
CA ALA A 496 7.20 12.06 48.64
C ALA A 496 7.55 10.61 49.13
N SER A 497 8.73 10.02 48.89
CA SER A 497 10.09 10.60 49.01
C SER A 497 11.25 9.66 48.56
N THR A 498 12.44 10.21 48.21
CA THR A 498 13.84 9.66 48.42
C THR A 498 14.15 8.19 48.03
N SER A 499 15.22 7.75 47.33
CA SER A 499 16.63 8.17 47.13
C SER A 499 17.42 6.90 46.68
N SER A 500 18.69 6.84 46.21
CA SER A 500 19.70 7.76 45.63
C SER A 500 20.93 6.92 45.16
N SER A 501 21.87 7.50 44.38
CA SER A 501 23.19 6.90 43.93
C SER A 501 23.10 5.58 43.09
N SER A 502 24.06 5.13 42.27
CA SER A 502 25.33 5.63 41.65
C SER A 502 25.71 4.63 40.50
N VAL A 503 26.20 4.95 39.29
CA VAL A 503 27.33 5.81 38.84
C VAL A 503 28.71 5.23 39.21
N PRO A 504 29.70 5.06 38.30
CA PRO A 504 29.66 4.80 36.83
C PRO A 504 30.73 3.73 36.39
N VAL A 505 31.14 3.72 35.09
CA VAL A 505 32.50 3.52 34.51
C VAL A 505 32.39 2.83 33.12
N SER A 506 32.59 3.51 31.98
CA SER A 506 33.86 3.74 31.21
C SER A 506 34.54 2.46 30.67
N SER A 507 35.09 2.37 29.46
CA SER A 507 35.24 3.33 28.35
C SER A 507 35.72 2.65 27.04
N SER A 508 35.90 3.45 25.97
CA SER A 508 37.03 3.40 25.00
C SER A 508 37.17 2.14 24.11
N SER A 509 36.96 2.25 22.79
CA SER A 509 37.98 2.62 21.76
C SER A 509 38.51 1.38 21.02
N SER A 510 38.94 1.39 19.75
CA SER A 510 38.87 2.35 18.62
C SER A 510 39.44 1.64 17.37
N SER A 511 39.38 2.27 16.19
CA SER A 511 40.38 2.17 15.08
C SER A 511 40.71 0.79 14.45
N SER A 512 41.05 0.67 13.16
CA SER A 512 40.88 1.50 11.96
C SER A 512 41.34 0.70 10.73
N SER A 513 41.03 1.18 9.52
CA SER A 513 41.86 1.11 8.30
C SER A 513 42.63 -0.19 7.94
N SER A 514 42.31 -0.80 6.78
CA SER A 514 43.15 -0.68 5.55
C SER A 514 42.64 -1.52 4.37
N ALA A 515 42.88 -1.02 3.16
CA ALA A 515 42.77 -1.72 1.87
C ALA A 515 44.22 -2.09 1.39
N PRO A 516 44.59 -2.42 0.11
CA PRO A 516 43.83 -2.28 -1.15
C PRO A 516 44.07 -3.32 -2.29
N ALA A 517 43.40 -3.05 -3.43
CA ALA A 517 43.89 -3.14 -4.82
C ALA A 517 43.92 -4.48 -5.63
N SER A 518 43.03 -4.53 -6.65
CA SER A 518 43.34 -4.71 -8.10
C SER A 518 43.90 -6.06 -8.62
N PRO A 519 43.90 -6.36 -9.95
CA PRO A 519 43.54 -5.58 -11.16
C PRO A 519 42.35 -6.22 -11.95
N SER A 520 42.11 -6.16 -13.29
CA SER A 520 42.81 -5.63 -14.50
C SER A 520 41.90 -5.39 -15.73
N SER A 521 42.06 -4.24 -16.40
CA SER A 521 42.03 -3.94 -17.86
C SER A 521 41.19 -4.69 -18.92
N SER A 522 40.83 -3.92 -19.99
CA SER A 522 40.52 -4.30 -21.41
C SER A 522 39.02 -4.47 -21.78
N SER A 523 38.54 -4.23 -23.02
CA SER A 523 38.98 -3.32 -24.13
C SER A 523 37.98 -3.36 -25.30
N SER A 524 37.81 -2.24 -26.05
CA SER A 524 37.22 -2.16 -27.44
C SER A 524 35.75 -2.62 -27.65
N SER A 525 34.97 -2.18 -28.67
CA SER A 525 35.06 -1.01 -29.58
C SER A 525 33.77 -0.81 -30.42
N SER A 526 33.47 0.45 -30.76
CA SER A 526 32.91 0.96 -32.05
C SER A 526 31.53 0.51 -32.63
N SER A 527 30.79 1.54 -33.10
CA SER A 527 29.93 1.62 -34.32
C SER A 527 28.59 0.85 -34.41
N SER A 528 27.56 1.29 -35.17
CA SER A 528 27.17 2.60 -35.75
C SER A 528 25.78 2.50 -36.44
N SER A 529 24.98 3.59 -36.47
CA SER A 529 23.90 3.90 -37.49
C SER A 529 22.69 2.93 -37.64
N SER A 530 21.51 3.28 -38.16
CA SER A 530 20.86 4.58 -38.50
C SER A 530 19.33 4.42 -38.71
N MET A 531 18.61 5.54 -38.85
CA MET A 531 17.16 5.72 -39.14
C MET A 531 16.57 4.88 -40.30
N VAL A 532 15.22 4.73 -40.35
CA VAL A 532 14.32 5.32 -41.39
C VAL A 532 12.81 5.05 -41.11
N THR A 533 11.95 5.84 -41.76
CA THR A 533 10.47 6.02 -41.69
C THR A 533 9.66 4.95 -42.49
N SER A 534 8.32 4.88 -42.63
CA SER A 534 7.10 5.65 -42.21
C SER A 534 5.78 4.90 -42.56
N SER A 535 4.64 5.45 -42.09
CA SER A 535 3.34 5.62 -42.81
C SER A 535 2.43 4.43 -43.20
N SER A 536 1.39 4.21 -42.38
CA SER A 536 -0.06 4.31 -42.71
C SER A 536 -0.62 3.96 -44.11
N SER A 537 -1.74 3.21 -44.15
CA SER A 537 -3.05 3.75 -44.60
C SER A 537 -4.21 2.72 -44.48
N SER A 538 -5.45 3.21 -44.63
CA SER A 538 -6.72 2.51 -44.40
C SER A 538 -7.38 1.95 -45.66
N SER A 539 -8.28 0.96 -45.50
CA SER A 539 -9.47 0.86 -46.34
C SER A 539 -10.64 0.18 -45.61
N SER A 540 -11.86 0.46 -46.05
CA SER A 540 -13.11 -0.03 -45.45
C SER A 540 -13.93 -0.81 -46.49
N SER A 541 -14.75 -1.75 -46.02
CA SER A 541 -15.87 -2.28 -46.80
C SER A 541 -16.96 -2.83 -45.87
N SER A 542 -18.21 -2.77 -46.34
CA SER A 542 -19.39 -3.19 -45.60
C SER A 542 -20.08 -4.35 -46.32
N SER A 543 -20.72 -5.24 -45.55
CA SER A 543 -21.98 -5.88 -45.97
C SER A 543 -22.63 -6.59 -44.78
N SER A 544 -23.96 -6.54 -44.76
CA SER A 544 -24.82 -7.12 -43.73
C SER A 544 -25.31 -8.50 -44.11
N TYR A 545 -25.42 -9.42 -43.15
CA TYR A 545 -26.51 -10.40 -43.14
C TYR A 545 -26.94 -10.76 -41.71
N SER A 546 -28.18 -11.24 -41.58
CA SER A 546 -28.92 -11.36 -40.33
C SER A 546 -28.75 -12.70 -39.62
N ASN A 547 -28.70 -12.66 -38.28
CA ASN A 547 -29.36 -13.65 -37.41
C ASN A 547 -29.56 -13.06 -36.01
N ALA A 548 -30.76 -12.53 -35.74
CA ALA A 548 -31.07 -11.78 -34.53
C ALA A 548 -32.23 -12.42 -33.74
N ALA A 549 -31.88 -13.32 -32.82
CA ALA A 549 -32.75 -13.82 -31.74
C ALA A 549 -31.88 -14.17 -30.53
N VAL A 550 -32.50 -14.37 -29.35
CA VAL A 550 -31.87 -14.77 -28.06
C VAL A 550 -31.01 -13.70 -27.34
N ILE A 551 -30.24 -12.85 -28.02
CA ILE A 551 -29.21 -11.99 -27.37
C ILE A 551 -29.76 -10.82 -26.52
N SER A 552 -31.01 -10.40 -26.67
CA SER A 552 -31.55 -9.16 -26.06
C SER A 552 -31.86 -9.20 -24.54
N ARG A 553 -31.44 -10.24 -23.79
CA ARG A 553 -31.74 -10.38 -22.35
C ARG A 553 -30.58 -10.13 -21.38
N ILE A 554 -29.35 -9.94 -21.85
CA ILE A 554 -28.26 -9.42 -21.00
C ILE A 554 -28.32 -7.90 -21.07
N GLY A 555 -28.93 -7.28 -20.05
CA GLY A 555 -29.32 -5.86 -20.03
C GLY A 555 -28.14 -4.88 -19.91
N LEU A 556 -27.43 -4.66 -21.02
CA LEU A 556 -26.41 -3.61 -21.18
C LEU A 556 -26.88 -2.54 -22.18
N ASN A 557 -27.97 -1.82 -21.86
CA ASN A 557 -28.33 -0.55 -22.51
C ASN A 557 -29.49 0.19 -21.81
N SER A 558 -29.18 0.99 -20.80
CA SER A 558 -29.82 2.30 -20.51
C SER A 558 -29.19 2.92 -19.27
N VAL A 559 -28.59 4.10 -19.41
CA VAL A 559 -28.20 4.93 -18.26
C VAL A 559 -29.38 5.82 -17.91
N THR A 560 -30.13 5.45 -16.88
CA THR A 560 -31.15 6.31 -16.28
C THR A 560 -30.56 6.96 -15.04
N THR A 561 -30.37 8.27 -15.08
CA THR A 561 -29.80 9.03 -13.96
C THR A 561 -30.78 9.06 -12.80
N VAL A 562 -30.40 8.46 -11.66
CA VAL A 562 -31.08 8.60 -10.38
C VAL A 562 -30.03 9.03 -9.37
N ALA A 563 -30.21 10.22 -8.80
CA ALA A 563 -29.40 10.72 -7.69
C ALA A 563 -30.26 10.63 -6.42
N PHE A 564 -29.74 9.94 -5.41
CA PHE A 564 -30.21 9.97 -4.02
C PHE A 564 -29.02 9.75 -3.10
N GLU A 565 -29.18 10.20 -1.86
CA GLU A 565 -28.10 10.44 -0.89
C GLU A 565 -27.37 9.18 -0.38
N ASP A 566 -26.30 9.44 0.39
CA ASP A 566 -25.66 8.46 1.26
C ASP A 566 -26.63 8.05 2.38
N ASP A 567 -26.73 6.75 2.64
CA ASP A 567 -27.08 6.22 3.96
C ASP A 567 -26.61 4.76 4.08
N GLU A 568 -26.54 4.29 5.33
CA GLU A 568 -26.05 2.95 5.68
C GLU A 568 -27.03 1.83 5.30
N VAL A 569 -26.54 0.59 5.21
CA VAL A 569 -27.42 -0.58 5.00
C VAL A 569 -27.80 -1.15 6.36
N GLU A 570 -28.93 -0.69 6.91
CA GLU A 570 -29.70 -1.49 7.86
C GLU A 570 -30.03 -2.85 7.23
N ILE A 571 -29.72 -3.93 7.94
CA ILE A 571 -30.19 -5.27 7.58
C ILE A 571 -31.43 -5.57 8.41
N GLU A 572 -32.59 -5.07 7.97
CA GLU A 572 -33.89 -5.56 8.45
C GLU A 572 -34.10 -7.02 8.02
N LEU A 573 -33.68 -7.97 8.86
CA LEU A 573 -34.15 -9.36 8.81
C LEU A 573 -35.42 -9.49 9.65
N SER A 574 -36.56 -9.27 9.01
CA SER A 574 -37.88 -9.34 9.65
C SER A 574 -38.60 -10.68 9.40
N GLN A 575 -39.43 -11.06 10.36
CA GLN A 575 -40.48 -12.11 10.32
C GLN A 575 -40.08 -13.59 10.45
N SER A 576 -40.02 -14.03 11.71
CA SER A 576 -40.80 -15.13 12.30
C SER A 576 -40.90 -16.51 11.60
N LEU A 577 -40.40 -17.53 12.29
CA LEU A 577 -41.28 -18.53 12.94
C LEU A 577 -40.67 -19.04 14.25
#